data_AF-A0A8J6J5Z5-F1
#
_entry.id   AF-A0A8J6J5Z5-F1
#
_cell.length_a   1.000
_cell.length_b   1.000
_cell.length_c   1.000
_cell.angle_alpha   90.00
_cell.angle_beta   90.00
_cell.angle_gamma   90.00
#
_symmetry.space_group_name_H-M   'P 1'
#
loop_
_entity.id
_entity.type
_entity.pdbx_description
1 polymer ?
#
loop_
_entity_poly.entity_id
_entity_poly.type
_entity_poly.pdbx_seq_one_letter_code
_entity_poly.pdbx_strand_id
1 'polypeptide(L)'
;EFYGKSFPEAVQMLTGENGEGQTEATTAPPTAFHLPLHNRTADRAIQYLCESRGLNPKLVETFLLSGDIYEDAKRHNVVFVGRDRNGTPRYAHVRGTADTFRQDITGSDKSYPFRYEGNGNQLFVFEAPIDLLSFICLYPQDWQTRSYLALGGVSGKALDRFLSERKDTQKVFL
;
A
#
# COMPACT_ATOMS: atom_id res chain seq x y z
N GLU A 1 31.99 5.99 7.42
CA GLU A 1 32.46 5.15 8.55
C GLU A 1 33.26 6.03 9.50
N PHE A 2 32.96 6.01 10.79
CA PHE A 2 33.70 6.75 11.81
C PHE A 2 34.31 5.71 12.77
N TYR A 3 35.63 5.75 12.97
CA TYR A 3 36.44 4.85 13.83
C TYR A 3 36.55 3.35 13.49
N GLY A 4 35.93 2.84 12.41
CA GLY A 4 36.13 1.44 11.98
C GLY A 4 35.69 0.40 13.02
N LYS A 5 34.68 0.74 13.84
CA LYS A 5 34.08 -0.14 14.85
C LYS A 5 32.75 -0.69 14.35
N SER A 6 32.47 -1.95 14.67
CA SER A 6 31.14 -2.53 14.50
C SER A 6 30.11 -1.86 15.43
N PHE A 7 28.81 -1.98 15.12
CA PHE A 7 27.76 -1.37 15.94
C PHE A 7 27.84 -1.78 17.43
N PRO A 8 28.05 -3.07 17.79
CA PRO A 8 28.21 -3.45 19.20
C PRO A 8 29.45 -2.82 19.86
N GLU A 9 30.58 -2.76 19.15
CA GLU A 9 31.80 -2.12 19.66
C GLU A 9 31.62 -0.61 19.86
N ALA A 10 30.89 0.05 18.96
CA ALA A 10 30.58 1.46 19.07
C ALA A 10 29.65 1.72 20.27
N VAL A 11 28.64 0.87 20.49
CA VAL A 11 27.75 0.96 21.67
C VAL A 11 28.55 0.75 22.95
N GLN A 12 29.38 -0.28 23.02
CA GLN A 12 30.26 -0.55 24.17
C GLN A 12 31.19 0.63 24.47
N MET A 13 31.78 1.24 23.43
CA MET A 13 32.66 2.40 23.59
C MET A 13 31.92 3.63 24.13
N LEU A 14 30.63 3.79 23.81
CA LEU A 14 29.80 4.91 24.28
C LEU A 14 29.23 4.68 25.67
N THR A 15 28.82 3.45 26.00
CA THR A 15 28.09 3.15 27.24
C THR A 15 28.97 2.54 28.32
N GLY A 16 30.14 1.99 27.98
CA GLY A 16 31.00 1.25 28.90
C GLY A 16 30.46 -0.14 29.28
N GLU A 17 29.32 -0.53 28.71
CA GLU A 17 28.65 -1.80 29.00
C GLU A 17 28.88 -2.79 27.86
N ASN A 18 29.22 -4.04 28.21
CA ASN A 18 29.22 -5.13 27.26
C ASN A 18 27.75 -5.45 26.93
N GLY A 19 27.28 -5.00 25.77
CA GLY A 19 26.01 -5.47 25.24
C GLY A 19 26.11 -6.97 24.99
N GLU A 20 25.44 -7.77 25.82
CA GLU A 20 25.20 -9.18 25.50
C GLU A 20 24.40 -9.18 24.20
N GLY A 21 25.08 -9.45 23.09
CA GLY A 21 24.44 -9.49 21.78
C GLY A 21 23.26 -10.44 21.88
N GLN A 22 22.05 -9.92 21.75
CA GLN A 22 20.87 -10.76 21.63
C GLN A 22 21.14 -11.73 20.49
N THR A 23 21.20 -13.03 20.82
CA THR A 23 21.10 -14.12 19.84
C THR A 23 20.00 -13.75 18.86
N GLU A 24 20.32 -13.74 17.57
CA GLU A 24 19.39 -13.40 16.49
C GLU A 24 18.02 -13.95 16.83
N ALA A 25 17.04 -13.05 17.02
CA ALA A 25 15.68 -13.46 17.32
C ALA A 25 15.25 -14.46 16.25
N THR A 26 15.02 -15.72 16.64
CA THR A 26 14.55 -16.76 15.74
C THR A 26 13.35 -16.20 15.01
N THR A 27 13.48 -16.01 13.70
CA THR A 27 12.42 -15.37 12.90
C THR A 27 11.14 -16.16 13.10
N ALA A 28 10.16 -15.53 13.76
CA ALA A 28 8.83 -16.10 13.88
C ALA A 28 8.33 -16.48 12.47
N PRO A 29 7.63 -17.62 12.33
CA PRO A 29 7.11 -18.01 11.02
C PRO A 29 6.25 -16.88 10.44
N PRO A 30 6.28 -16.66 9.12
CA PRO A 30 5.54 -15.56 8.50
C PRO A 30 4.07 -15.60 8.89
N THR A 31 3.54 -14.50 9.44
CA THR A 31 2.13 -14.41 9.77
C THR A 31 1.29 -14.53 8.50
N ALA A 32 0.27 -15.39 8.53
CA ALA A 32 -0.65 -15.56 7.41
C ALA A 32 -1.43 -14.26 7.13
N PHE A 33 -1.55 -13.92 5.84
CA PHE A 33 -2.33 -12.77 5.39
C PHE A 33 -3.82 -13.09 5.36
N HIS A 34 -4.63 -12.23 5.97
CA HIS A 34 -6.08 -12.30 5.92
C HIS A 34 -6.68 -10.91 5.74
N LEU A 35 -7.56 -10.77 4.75
CA LEU A 35 -8.33 -9.54 4.57
C LEU A 35 -9.26 -9.29 5.76
N PRO A 36 -9.45 -8.02 6.19
CA PRO A 36 -10.55 -7.64 7.06
C PRO A 36 -11.90 -8.09 6.49
N LEU A 37 -12.82 -8.49 7.35
CA LEU A 37 -14.16 -8.87 6.91
C LEU A 37 -14.84 -7.69 6.19
N HIS A 38 -15.44 -7.99 5.04
CA HIS A 38 -16.15 -7.02 4.24
C HIS A 38 -17.45 -6.60 4.93
N ASN A 39 -17.70 -5.30 5.04
CA ASN A 39 -19.02 -4.81 5.43
C ASN A 39 -20.03 -5.05 4.29
N ARG A 40 -21.31 -5.16 4.65
CA ARG A 40 -22.41 -5.32 3.69
C ARG A 40 -22.69 -4.05 2.88
N THR A 41 -22.41 -2.89 3.47
CA THR A 41 -22.51 -1.59 2.80
C THR A 41 -21.15 -0.90 2.82
N ALA A 42 -21.00 0.13 2.00
CA ALA A 42 -19.78 0.93 1.92
C ALA A 42 -20.07 2.40 2.27
N ASP A 43 -21.13 2.66 3.04
CA ASP A 43 -21.66 4.01 3.24
C ASP A 43 -20.65 4.94 3.92
N ARG A 44 -19.91 4.44 4.92
CA ARG A 44 -18.88 5.22 5.62
C ARG A 44 -17.64 5.41 4.75
N ALA A 45 -17.25 4.39 4.00
CA ALA A 45 -16.15 4.50 3.05
C ALA A 45 -16.47 5.51 1.95
N ILE A 46 -17.68 5.47 1.37
CA ILE A 46 -18.14 6.44 0.36
C ILE A 46 -18.19 7.85 0.94
N GLN A 47 -18.82 8.01 2.12
CA GLN A 47 -18.90 9.32 2.79
C GLN A 47 -17.49 9.91 3.01
N TYR A 48 -16.56 9.10 3.53
CA TYR A 48 -15.19 9.55 3.75
C TYR A 48 -14.47 9.89 2.44
N LEU A 49 -14.48 9.00 1.45
CA LEU A 49 -13.75 9.17 0.20
C LEU A 49 -14.33 10.33 -0.65
N CYS A 50 -15.65 10.45 -0.75
CA CYS A 50 -16.29 11.43 -1.61
C CYS A 50 -16.49 12.77 -0.91
N GLU A 51 -17.05 12.78 0.30
CA GLU A 51 -17.39 14.05 0.98
C GLU A 51 -16.19 14.62 1.73
N SER A 52 -15.46 13.79 2.48
CA SER A 52 -14.32 14.27 3.30
C SER A 52 -13.03 14.44 2.49
N ARG A 53 -12.78 13.54 1.52
CA ARG A 53 -11.57 13.57 0.68
C ARG A 53 -11.79 14.19 -0.71
N GLY A 54 -13.04 14.50 -1.07
CA GLY A 54 -13.37 15.18 -2.33
C GLY A 54 -13.15 14.32 -3.58
N LEU A 55 -13.10 12.99 -3.45
CA LEU A 55 -12.92 12.10 -4.60
C LEU A 55 -14.20 12.02 -5.43
N ASN A 56 -14.04 11.85 -6.75
CA ASN A 56 -15.16 11.67 -7.66
C ASN A 56 -15.94 10.37 -7.31
N PRO A 57 -17.25 10.43 -7.03
CA PRO A 57 -18.03 9.26 -6.65
C PRO A 57 -17.98 8.12 -7.68
N LYS A 58 -17.92 8.44 -8.97
CA LYS A 58 -17.90 7.46 -10.06
C LYS A 58 -16.56 6.73 -10.14
N LEU A 59 -15.47 7.41 -9.77
CA LEU A 59 -14.17 6.78 -9.61
C LEU A 59 -14.19 5.82 -8.41
N VAL A 60 -14.70 6.27 -7.26
CA VAL A 60 -14.81 5.44 -6.05
C VAL A 60 -15.67 4.20 -6.32
N GLU A 61 -16.82 4.37 -6.98
CA GLU A 61 -17.71 3.27 -7.39
C GLU A 61 -16.98 2.23 -8.26
N THR A 62 -16.11 2.66 -9.17
CA THR A 62 -15.33 1.73 -10.01
C THR A 62 -14.47 0.77 -9.17
N PHE A 63 -13.80 1.28 -8.14
CA PHE A 63 -12.94 0.47 -7.26
C PHE A 63 -13.73 -0.30 -6.18
N LEU A 64 -14.91 0.18 -5.80
CA LEU A 64 -15.84 -0.59 -4.95
C LEU A 64 -16.39 -1.80 -5.70
N LEU A 65 -16.79 -1.63 -6.97
CA LEU A 65 -17.32 -2.71 -7.81
C LEU A 65 -16.27 -3.77 -8.14
N SER A 66 -14.99 -3.38 -8.31
CA SER A 66 -13.90 -4.35 -8.49
C SER A 66 -13.51 -5.08 -7.19
N GLY A 67 -13.94 -4.58 -6.04
CA GLY A 67 -13.53 -5.07 -4.73
C GLY A 67 -12.07 -4.75 -4.40
N ASP A 68 -11.50 -3.73 -5.04
CA ASP A 68 -10.16 -3.22 -4.71
C ASP A 68 -10.23 -2.17 -3.60
N ILE A 69 -11.39 -1.55 -3.40
CA ILE A 69 -11.73 -0.74 -2.24
C ILE A 69 -12.95 -1.34 -1.57
N TYR A 70 -12.97 -1.38 -0.25
CA TYR A 70 -14.17 -1.71 0.51
C TYR A 70 -14.17 -1.14 1.92
N GLU A 71 -15.30 -1.29 2.61
CA GLU A 71 -15.45 -0.91 4.01
C GLU A 71 -15.31 -2.13 4.92
N ASP A 72 -14.46 -2.06 5.94
CA ASP A 72 -14.33 -3.15 6.90
C ASP A 72 -15.54 -3.23 7.86
N ALA A 73 -15.99 -4.45 8.15
CA ALA A 73 -17.22 -4.69 8.92
C ALA A 73 -17.14 -4.30 10.41
N LYS A 74 -15.93 -4.21 10.99
CA LYS A 74 -15.76 -4.04 12.44
C LYS A 74 -15.58 -2.57 12.82
N ARG A 75 -14.79 -1.84 12.04
CA ARG A 75 -14.38 -0.46 12.34
C ARG A 75 -14.86 0.54 11.31
N HIS A 76 -15.49 0.09 10.22
CA HIS A 76 -15.94 0.95 9.12
C HIS A 76 -14.80 1.79 8.51
N ASN A 77 -13.58 1.25 8.52
CA ASN A 77 -12.42 1.81 7.83
C ASN A 77 -12.49 1.48 6.34
N VAL A 78 -11.81 2.29 5.52
CA VAL A 78 -11.58 1.96 4.12
C VAL A 78 -10.41 0.98 4.02
N VAL A 79 -10.60 -0.10 3.27
CA VAL A 79 -9.57 -1.07 2.94
C VAL A 79 -9.24 -0.95 1.45
N PHE A 80 -7.95 -0.79 1.15
CA PHE A 80 -7.41 -0.78 -0.21
C PHE A 80 -6.64 -2.07 -0.45
N VAL A 81 -7.09 -2.88 -1.40
CA VAL A 81 -6.59 -4.24 -1.65
C VAL A 81 -5.56 -4.23 -2.77
N GLY A 82 -4.47 -4.95 -2.55
CA GLY A 82 -3.50 -5.27 -3.58
C GLY A 82 -3.54 -6.74 -3.96
N ARG A 83 -3.52 -7.02 -5.27
CA ARG A 83 -3.74 -8.35 -5.85
C ARG A 83 -2.60 -8.79 -6.74
N ASP A 84 -2.36 -10.09 -6.75
CA ASP A 84 -1.54 -10.71 -7.79
C ASP A 84 -2.27 -10.79 -9.14
N ARG A 85 -1.57 -11.26 -10.17
CA ARG A 85 -2.10 -11.39 -11.54
C ARG A 85 -3.30 -12.33 -11.66
N ASN A 86 -3.46 -13.24 -10.71
CA ASN A 86 -4.59 -14.17 -10.69
C ASN A 86 -5.80 -13.55 -9.95
N GLY A 87 -5.70 -12.27 -9.53
CA GLY A 87 -6.73 -11.58 -8.76
C GLY A 87 -6.74 -11.97 -7.28
N THR A 88 -5.76 -12.75 -6.79
CA THR A 88 -5.72 -13.16 -5.38
C THR A 88 -5.21 -12.01 -4.52
N PRO A 89 -5.92 -11.63 -3.45
CA PRO A 89 -5.44 -10.64 -2.49
C PRO A 89 -4.12 -11.08 -1.84
N ARG A 90 -3.12 -10.20 -1.87
CA ARG A 90 -1.81 -10.40 -1.24
C ARG A 90 -1.44 -9.29 -0.27
N TYR A 91 -2.17 -8.18 -0.32
CA TYR A 91 -1.90 -6.97 0.44
C TYR A 91 -3.21 -6.27 0.78
N ALA A 92 -3.24 -5.59 1.92
CA ALA A 92 -4.28 -4.61 2.21
C ALA A 92 -3.76 -3.46 3.06
N HIS A 93 -4.14 -2.23 2.69
CA HIS A 93 -3.92 -1.03 3.48
C HIS A 93 -5.26 -0.55 4.06
N VAL A 94 -5.31 -0.31 5.37
CA VAL A 94 -6.49 0.18 6.07
C VAL A 94 -6.32 1.64 6.40
N ARG A 95 -7.37 2.44 6.15
CA ARG A 95 -7.45 3.86 6.50
C ARG A 95 -8.69 4.15 7.33
N GLY A 96 -8.49 4.78 8.49
CA GLY A 96 -9.57 5.27 9.34
C GLY A 96 -10.49 6.25 8.61
N THR A 97 -11.80 6.11 8.81
CA THR A 97 -12.82 7.03 8.26
C THR A 97 -13.20 8.15 9.23
N ALA A 98 -12.95 7.95 10.54
CA ALA A 98 -13.25 8.92 11.60
C ALA A 98 -12.01 9.49 12.29
N ASP A 99 -10.82 8.96 12.00
CA ASP A 99 -9.56 9.32 12.65
C ASP A 99 -8.39 9.28 11.64
N THR A 100 -7.17 9.44 12.16
CA THR A 100 -5.95 9.43 11.34
C THR A 100 -5.32 8.04 11.19
N PHE A 101 -5.99 6.98 11.64
CA PHE A 101 -5.48 5.61 11.63
C PHE A 101 -5.09 5.19 10.21
N ARG A 102 -3.93 4.57 10.08
CA ARG A 102 -3.49 3.91 8.85
C ARG A 102 -2.58 2.73 9.17
N GLN A 103 -2.77 1.61 8.49
CA GLN A 103 -1.98 0.41 8.73
C GLN A 103 -2.05 -0.57 7.57
N ASP A 104 -0.91 -1.17 7.22
CA ASP A 104 -0.89 -2.37 6.37
C ASP A 104 -1.29 -3.59 7.19
N ILE A 105 -2.15 -4.44 6.64
CA ILE A 105 -2.58 -5.67 7.31
C ILE A 105 -1.40 -6.61 7.48
N THR A 106 -1.27 -7.21 8.67
CA THR A 106 -0.21 -8.17 8.97
C THR A 106 -0.19 -9.32 7.95
N GLY A 107 1.01 -9.71 7.53
CA GLY A 107 1.19 -10.72 6.48
C GLY A 107 1.10 -10.18 5.05
N SER A 108 0.78 -8.89 4.85
CA SER A 108 0.73 -8.30 3.52
C SER A 108 2.08 -8.37 2.80
N ASP A 109 2.06 -8.82 1.55
CA ASP A 109 3.21 -8.77 0.65
C ASP A 109 3.25 -7.41 -0.06
N LYS A 110 4.22 -6.58 0.33
CA LYS A 110 4.44 -5.24 -0.25
C LYS A 110 4.78 -5.23 -1.74
N SER A 111 5.02 -6.39 -2.35
CA SER A 111 5.27 -6.51 -3.78
C SER A 111 3.98 -6.47 -4.61
N TYR A 112 2.81 -6.55 -3.96
CA TYR A 112 1.48 -6.50 -4.60
C TYR A 112 0.62 -5.40 -3.98
N PRO A 113 1.00 -4.12 -4.07
CA PRO A 113 0.24 -3.09 -3.39
C PRO A 113 -1.09 -2.77 -4.10
N PHE A 114 -1.84 -1.82 -3.57
CA PHE A 114 -2.98 -1.23 -4.27
C PHE A 114 -2.53 -0.59 -5.59
N ARG A 115 -3.17 -0.97 -6.70
CA ARG A 115 -2.83 -0.50 -8.03
C ARG A 115 -4.02 -0.53 -8.97
N TYR A 116 -3.93 0.25 -10.04
CA TYR A 116 -4.76 0.10 -11.23
C TYR A 116 -3.85 -0.14 -12.43
N GLU A 117 -4.17 -1.13 -13.25
CA GLU A 117 -3.35 -1.51 -14.40
C GLU A 117 -4.12 -1.28 -15.70
N GLY A 118 -3.67 -0.29 -16.47
CA GLY A 118 -4.16 -0.02 -17.82
C GLY A 118 -3.28 -0.69 -18.89
N ASN A 119 -3.75 -0.63 -20.14
CA ASN A 119 -3.08 -1.27 -21.29
C ASN A 119 -1.97 -0.42 -21.94
N GLY A 120 -1.77 0.81 -21.48
CA GLY A 120 -0.73 1.72 -21.97
C GLY A 120 0.63 1.50 -21.30
N ASN A 121 1.62 2.28 -21.73
CA ASN A 121 3.04 2.15 -21.36
C ASN A 121 3.52 3.16 -20.30
N GLN A 122 2.59 3.88 -19.66
CA GLN A 122 2.88 4.88 -18.64
C GLN A 122 2.49 4.36 -17.25
N LEU A 123 3.39 4.55 -16.29
CA LEU A 123 3.19 4.23 -14.87
C LEU A 123 3.30 5.50 -14.02
N PHE A 124 2.31 5.74 -13.18
CA PHE A 124 2.31 6.81 -12.17
C PHE A 124 2.40 6.18 -10.78
N VAL A 125 3.36 6.63 -9.97
CA VAL A 125 3.64 6.04 -8.66
C VAL A 125 3.32 7.06 -7.57
N PHE A 126 2.68 6.61 -6.49
CA PHE A 126 2.23 7.44 -5.38
C PHE A 126 2.63 6.84 -4.03
N GLU A 127 2.66 7.67 -2.99
CA GLU A 127 2.93 7.19 -1.62
C GLU A 127 1.75 6.33 -1.11
N ALA A 128 0.52 6.83 -1.26
CA ALA A 128 -0.67 6.19 -0.72
C ALA A 128 -1.83 6.05 -1.74
N PRO A 129 -2.77 5.12 -1.51
CA PRO A 129 -3.93 4.91 -2.38
C PRO A 129 -4.78 6.16 -2.60
N ILE A 130 -4.94 7.01 -1.58
CA ILE A 130 -5.74 8.23 -1.70
C ILE A 130 -5.07 9.24 -2.64
N ASP A 131 -3.74 9.38 -2.58
CA ASP A 131 -3.01 10.30 -3.47
C ASP A 131 -3.16 9.88 -4.94
N LEU A 132 -3.10 8.57 -5.20
CA LEU A 132 -3.38 7.96 -6.49
C LEU A 132 -4.78 8.33 -7.01
N LEU A 133 -5.82 8.13 -6.18
CA LEU A 133 -7.20 8.43 -6.58
C LEU A 133 -7.42 9.93 -6.78
N SER A 134 -6.81 10.77 -5.93
CA SER A 134 -6.84 12.23 -6.07
C SER A 134 -6.21 12.67 -7.39
N PHE A 135 -5.08 12.07 -7.80
CA PHE A 135 -4.47 12.37 -9.09
C PHE A 135 -5.38 12.02 -10.27
N ILE A 136 -6.03 10.85 -10.25
CA ILE A 136 -6.98 10.46 -11.29
C ILE A 136 -8.15 11.45 -11.34
N CYS A 137 -8.63 11.92 -10.19
CA CYS A 137 -9.70 12.92 -10.13
C CYS A 137 -9.29 14.26 -10.77
N LEU A 138 -8.04 14.70 -10.59
CA LEU A 138 -7.51 15.93 -11.19
C LEU A 138 -7.23 15.79 -12.69
N TYR A 139 -6.84 14.59 -13.13
CA TYR A 139 -6.46 14.31 -14.52
C TYR A 139 -7.25 13.12 -15.09
N PRO A 140 -8.58 13.24 -15.27
CA PRO A 140 -9.44 12.12 -15.61
C PRO A 140 -9.34 11.67 -17.07
N GLN A 141 -8.70 12.45 -17.94
CA GLN A 141 -8.62 12.14 -19.37
C GLN A 141 -7.78 10.88 -19.61
N ASP A 142 -8.40 9.89 -20.25
CA ASP A 142 -7.80 8.59 -20.59
C ASP A 142 -7.15 7.86 -19.41
N TRP A 143 -7.63 8.10 -18.17
CA TRP A 143 -6.96 7.56 -16.99
C TRP A 143 -6.85 6.04 -17.02
N GLN A 144 -7.89 5.37 -17.55
CA GLN A 144 -7.98 3.90 -17.69
C GLN A 144 -6.94 3.30 -18.64
N THR A 145 -6.34 4.11 -19.51
CA THR A 145 -5.27 3.65 -20.41
C THR A 145 -3.91 3.57 -19.70
N ARG A 146 -3.75 4.24 -18.55
CA ARG A 146 -2.48 4.36 -17.83
C ARG A 146 -2.48 3.43 -16.62
N SER A 147 -1.30 3.15 -16.09
CA SER A 147 -1.14 2.36 -14.87
C SER A 147 -0.78 3.25 -13.69
N TYR A 148 -1.27 2.89 -12.51
CA TYR A 148 -1.06 3.62 -11.27
C TYR A 148 -0.72 2.66 -10.14
N LEU A 149 0.24 3.03 -9.29
CA LEU A 149 0.76 2.19 -8.22
C LEU A 149 0.90 3.02 -6.93
N ALA A 150 0.31 2.56 -5.82
CA ALA A 150 0.51 3.18 -4.51
C ALA A 150 1.50 2.34 -3.67
N LEU A 151 2.65 2.88 -3.27
CA LEU A 151 3.73 2.08 -2.69
C LEU A 151 3.46 1.59 -1.25
N GLY A 152 2.62 2.27 -0.48
CA GLY A 152 2.39 1.91 0.93
C GLY A 152 3.64 2.14 1.79
N GLY A 153 4.29 3.29 1.59
CA GLY A 153 5.52 3.71 2.28
C GLY A 153 6.74 3.79 1.35
N VAL A 154 7.95 3.70 1.92
CA VAL A 154 9.23 3.97 1.23
C VAL A 154 9.83 2.74 0.50
N SER A 155 9.11 1.63 0.41
CA SER A 155 9.65 0.38 -0.15
C SER A 155 9.57 0.35 -1.68
N GLY A 156 10.71 0.15 -2.35
CA GLY A 156 10.78 -0.02 -3.82
C GLY A 156 10.22 -1.34 -4.37
N LYS A 157 9.99 -2.36 -3.52
CA LYS A 157 9.60 -3.72 -3.94
C LYS A 157 8.40 -3.77 -4.89
N ALA A 158 7.39 -2.94 -4.64
CA ALA A 158 6.21 -2.83 -5.48
C ALA A 158 6.57 -2.38 -6.91
N LEU A 159 7.41 -1.35 -7.02
CA LEU A 159 7.85 -0.80 -8.30
C LEU A 159 8.71 -1.81 -9.05
N ASP A 160 9.67 -2.42 -8.36
CA ASP A 160 10.53 -3.46 -8.95
C ASP A 160 9.69 -4.62 -9.49
N ARG A 161 8.70 -5.08 -8.72
CA ARG A 161 7.78 -6.13 -9.16
C ARG A 161 6.97 -5.68 -10.38
N PHE A 162 6.37 -4.49 -10.35
CA PHE A 162 5.60 -3.97 -11.48
C PHE A 162 6.44 -3.94 -12.77
N LEU A 163 7.66 -3.42 -12.71
CA LEU A 163 8.57 -3.34 -13.88
C LEU A 163 9.16 -4.70 -14.29
N SER A 164 9.23 -5.66 -13.35
CA SER A 164 9.55 -7.05 -13.70
C SER A 164 8.45 -7.69 -14.55
N GLU A 165 7.21 -7.28 -14.30
CA GLU A 165 5.98 -7.82 -14.84
C GLU A 165 5.55 -7.14 -16.15
N ARG A 166 5.74 -5.82 -16.26
CA ARG A 166 5.32 -4.98 -17.39
C ARG A 166 6.52 -4.40 -18.13
N LYS A 167 7.13 -5.24 -18.98
CA LYS A 167 8.31 -4.88 -19.80
C LYS A 167 8.04 -3.84 -20.87
N ASP A 168 6.76 -3.60 -21.18
CA ASP A 168 6.26 -2.59 -22.10
C ASP A 168 6.18 -1.19 -21.47
N THR A 169 6.41 -1.05 -20.16
CA THR A 169 6.44 0.26 -19.48
C THR A 169 7.62 1.10 -20.00
N GLN A 170 7.32 2.27 -20.55
CA GLN A 170 8.33 3.17 -21.14
C GLN A 170 8.57 4.43 -20.31
N LYS A 171 7.58 4.88 -19.54
CA LYS A 171 7.65 6.11 -18.75
C LYS A 171 7.12 5.87 -17.35
N VAL A 172 7.91 6.28 -16.35
CA VAL A 172 7.56 6.24 -14.94
C VAL A 172 7.53 7.67 -14.41
N PHE A 173 6.44 8.03 -13.73
CA PHE A 173 6.26 9.31 -13.04
C PHE A 173 6.23 9.03 -11.54
N LEU A 174 7.09 9.72 -10.77
CA LEU A 174 7.23 9.62 -9.32
C LEU A 174 6.80 10.93 -8.66
#